data_AF-A0AB72ZHL8-F1
#
_entry.id   AF-A0AB72ZHL8-F1
#
_cell.length_a   1.000
_cell.length_b   1.000
_cell.length_c   1.000
_cell.angle_alpha   90.00
_cell.angle_beta   90.00
_cell.angle_gamma   90.00
#
_symmetry.space_group_name_H-M   'P 1'
#
loop_
_entity.id
_entity.type
_entity.pdbx_description
1 polymer ?
#
loop_
_entity_poly.entity_id
_entity_poly.type
_entity_poly.pdbx_seq_one_letter_code
_entity_poly.pdbx_strand_id
1 'polypeptide(L)'
;MSYLALVVCGFFLKAATSPFWSIPGRIAVPEVAGGARGGINGLGNLGGFCGPYLVGVMIFFYGQSAAVCMLAGSLIIAGLITLTLPKECDVEVKSTGKAIADNGLTKAKRA
;
A
#
# COMPACT_ATOMS: atom_id res chain seq x y z
N MET A 1 -12.57 0.85 -27.55
CA MET A 1 -13.00 0.10 -26.35
C MET A 1 -11.84 -0.18 -25.39
N SER A 2 -10.73 -0.76 -25.84
CA SER A 2 -9.53 -1.01 -25.02
C SER A 2 -8.93 0.26 -24.38
N TYR A 3 -8.82 1.35 -25.13
CA TYR A 3 -8.28 2.62 -24.60
C TYR A 3 -9.10 3.14 -23.39
N LEU A 4 -10.43 3.11 -23.49
CA LEU A 4 -11.31 3.52 -22.40
C LEU A 4 -11.12 2.63 -21.16
N ALA A 5 -10.99 1.32 -21.36
CA ALA A 5 -10.73 0.37 -20.28
C ALA A 5 -9.39 0.65 -19.57
N LEU A 6 -8.34 1.00 -20.31
CA LEU A 6 -7.04 1.37 -19.73
C LEU A 6 -7.12 2.69 -18.96
N VAL A 7 -7.87 3.68 -19.44
CA VAL A 7 -8.10 4.94 -18.73
C VAL A 7 -8.82 4.70 -17.40
N VAL A 8 -9.91 3.93 -17.44
CA VAL A 8 -10.69 3.58 -16.24
C VAL A 8 -9.83 2.79 -15.26
N CYS A 9 -9.08 1.79 -15.73
CA CYS A 9 -8.14 1.02 -14.92
C CYS A 9 -7.08 1.93 -14.25
N GLY A 10 -6.47 2.82 -15.02
CA GLY A 10 -5.47 3.77 -14.53
C GLY A 10 -6.02 4.72 -13.46
N PHE A 11 -7.26 5.18 -13.62
CA PHE A 11 -7.96 5.99 -12.63
C PHE A 11 -8.10 5.24 -11.29
N PHE A 12 -8.61 4.00 -11.31
CA PHE A 12 -8.77 3.21 -10.09
C PHE A 12 -7.44 2.85 -9.42
N LEU A 13 -6.42 2.52 -10.21
CA LEU A 13 -5.07 2.25 -9.69
C LEU A 13 -4.49 3.46 -8.94
N LYS A 14 -4.68 4.67 -9.48
CA LYS A 14 -4.22 5.89 -8.81
C LYS A 14 -5.06 6.24 -7.59
N ALA A 15 -6.38 6.04 -7.64
CA ALA A 15 -7.24 6.22 -6.48
C ALA A 15 -6.84 5.33 -5.30
N ALA A 16 -6.41 4.09 -5.56
CA ALA A 16 -5.97 3.15 -4.52
C ALA A 16 -4.63 3.51 -3.85
N THR A 17 -3.82 4.38 -4.48
CA THR A 17 -2.50 4.77 -3.93
C THR A 17 -2.63 5.54 -2.61
N SER A 18 -3.65 6.40 -2.49
CA SER A 18 -3.89 7.19 -1.28
C SER A 18 -4.20 6.35 -0.02
N PRO A 19 -5.18 5.41 -0.03
CA PRO A 19 -5.42 4.54 1.11
C PRO A 19 -4.24 3.60 1.39
N PHE A 20 -3.57 3.08 0.35
CA PHE A 20 -2.43 2.18 0.51
C PHE A 20 -1.31 2.78 1.36
N TRP A 21 -0.94 4.04 1.12
CA TRP A 21 0.11 4.72 1.90
C TRP A 21 -0.35 5.22 3.28
N SER A 22 -1.66 5.30 3.51
CA SER A 22 -2.21 5.72 4.80
C SER A 22 -2.22 4.57 5.83
N ILE A 23 -2.41 3.32 5.39
CA ILE A 23 -2.55 2.14 6.26
C ILE A 23 -1.32 1.88 7.14
N PRO A 24 -0.06 1.81 6.61
CA PRO A 24 1.11 1.49 7.44
C PRO A 24 1.33 2.45 8.59
N GLY A 25 0.99 3.74 8.41
CA GLY A 25 1.10 4.74 9.47
C GLY A 25 0.04 4.62 10.57
N ARG A 26 -1.06 3.89 10.31
CA ARG A 26 -2.16 3.67 11.27
C ARG A 26 -1.96 2.38 12.08
N ILE A 27 -1.37 1.36 11.47
CA ILE A 27 -1.18 0.04 12.10
C ILE A 27 0.17 -0.15 12.80
N ALA A 28 1.18 0.66 12.48
CA ALA A 28 2.54 0.51 13.02
C ALA A 28 2.84 1.54 14.11
N VAL A 29 3.46 1.09 15.21
CA VAL A 29 4.06 1.96 16.23
C VAL A 29 5.17 2.81 15.58
N PRO A 30 5.35 4.09 15.96
CA PRO A 30 6.28 5.01 15.28
C PRO A 30 7.70 4.44 15.08
N GLU A 31 8.23 3.67 16.04
CA GLU A 31 9.53 2.99 15.96
C GLU A 31 9.68 2.06 14.75
N VAL A 32 8.63 1.33 14.36
CA VAL A 32 8.68 0.29 13.31
C VAL A 32 8.01 0.74 12.01
N ALA A 33 7.27 1.85 12.02
CA ALA A 33 6.56 2.39 10.86
C ALA A 33 7.52 2.79 9.71
N GLY A 34 8.74 3.22 10.03
CA GLY A 34 9.78 3.51 9.03
C GLY A 34 10.25 2.25 8.29
N GLY A 35 10.56 1.18 9.04
CA GLY A 35 10.99 -0.10 8.48
C GLY A 35 9.92 -0.77 7.62
N ALA A 36 8.66 -0.76 8.07
CA ALA A 36 7.53 -1.31 7.30
C ALA A 36 7.35 -0.58 5.95
N ARG A 37 7.39 0.76 5.95
CA ARG A 37 7.32 1.56 4.72
C ARG A 37 8.53 1.35 3.81
N GLY A 38 9.72 1.19 4.39
CA GLY A 38 10.94 0.83 3.65
C GLY A 38 10.84 -0.52 2.95
N GLY A 39 10.32 -1.55 3.64
CA GLY A 39 10.08 -2.87 3.07
C GLY A 39 9.08 -2.84 1.90
N ILE A 40 7.99 -2.08 2.03
CA ILE A 40 7.01 -1.87 0.96
C ILE A 40 7.68 -1.22 -0.27
N ASN A 41 8.51 -0.19 -0.06
CA ASN A 41 9.22 0.48 -1.16
C ASN A 41 10.21 -0.46 -1.87
N GLY A 42 10.97 -1.25 -1.10
CA GLY A 42 11.87 -2.27 -1.65
C GLY A 42 11.13 -3.28 -2.53
N LEU A 43 9.99 -3.80 -2.07
CA LEU A 43 9.14 -4.69 -2.87
C LEU A 43 8.56 -3.99 -4.10
N GLY A 44 8.18 -2.70 -3.99
CA GLY A 44 7.71 -1.90 -5.11
C GLY A 44 8.76 -1.74 -6.22
N ASN A 45 10.01 -1.44 -5.86
CA ASN A 45 11.10 -1.35 -6.82
C ASN A 45 11.43 -2.70 -7.46
N LEU A 46 11.41 -3.79 -6.68
CA LEU A 46 11.59 -5.14 -7.20
C LEU A 46 10.46 -5.51 -8.19
N GLY A 47 9.22 -5.20 -7.87
CA GLY A 47 8.08 -5.36 -8.77
C GLY A 47 8.19 -4.53 -10.04
N GLY A 48 8.77 -3.33 -9.95
CA GLY A 48 9.07 -2.47 -11.10
C GLY A 48 10.08 -3.09 -12.08
N PHE A 49 10.98 -3.95 -11.59
CA PHE A 49 11.92 -4.71 -12.43
C PHE A 49 11.30 -6.03 -12.92
N CYS A 50 10.78 -6.84 -12.01
CA CYS A 50 10.25 -8.18 -12.32
C CYS A 50 8.96 -8.14 -13.14
N GLY A 51 8.12 -7.11 -12.95
CA GLY A 51 6.83 -6.96 -13.64
C GLY A 51 6.97 -6.87 -15.16
N PRO A 52 7.66 -5.87 -15.71
CA PRO A 52 7.88 -5.75 -17.15
C PRO A 52 8.62 -6.95 -17.75
N TYR A 53 9.56 -7.54 -17.01
CA TYR A 53 10.26 -8.76 -17.44
C TYR A 53 9.28 -9.93 -17.63
N LEU A 54 8.44 -10.22 -16.63
CA LEU A 54 7.48 -11.32 -16.69
C LEU A 54 6.40 -11.09 -17.76
N VAL A 55 5.94 -9.85 -17.89
CA VAL A 55 5.02 -9.45 -18.97
C VAL A 55 5.67 -9.66 -20.34
N GLY A 56 6.94 -9.25 -20.51
CA GLY A 56 7.69 -9.46 -21.74
C GLY A 56 7.85 -10.94 -22.10
N VAL A 57 8.17 -11.78 -21.12
CA VAL A 57 8.22 -13.25 -21.29
C VAL A 57 6.85 -13.79 -21.73
N MET A 58 5.76 -13.35 -21.10
CA MET A 58 4.41 -13.77 -21.49
C MET A 58 4.02 -13.32 -22.89
N ILE A 59 4.40 -12.10 -23.30
CA ILE A 59 4.19 -11.63 -24.67
C ILE A 59 4.98 -12.50 -25.66
N PHE A 60 6.23 -12.85 -25.33
CA PHE A 60 7.08 -13.65 -26.21
C PHE A 60 6.53 -15.06 -26.47
N PHE A 61 6.00 -15.74 -25.44
CA PHE A 61 5.51 -17.12 -25.57
C PHE A 61 4.02 -17.23 -25.92
N TYR A 62 3.18 -16.33 -25.43
CA TYR A 62 1.71 -16.43 -25.51
C TYR A 62 1.03 -15.24 -26.21
N GLY A 63 1.79 -14.22 -26.57
CA GLY A 63 1.29 -13.02 -27.22
C GLY A 63 0.67 -12.00 -26.25
N GLN A 64 0.32 -10.84 -26.81
CA GLN A 64 -0.08 -9.67 -26.06
C GLN A 64 -1.38 -9.84 -25.26
N SER A 65 -2.37 -10.55 -25.82
CA SER A 65 -3.67 -10.77 -25.16
C SER A 65 -3.52 -11.56 -23.87
N ALA A 66 -2.70 -12.62 -23.87
CA ALA A 66 -2.44 -13.43 -22.69
C ALA A 66 -1.73 -12.63 -21.59
N ALA A 67 -0.76 -11.79 -21.97
CA ALA A 67 -0.05 -10.91 -21.04
C ALA A 67 -0.97 -9.86 -20.39
N VAL A 68 -1.90 -9.29 -21.15
CA VAL A 68 -2.90 -8.35 -20.62
C VAL A 68 -3.88 -9.06 -19.67
N CYS A 69 -4.32 -10.29 -19.99
CA CYS A 69 -5.15 -11.09 -19.08
C CYS A 69 -4.41 -11.43 -17.78
N MET A 70 -3.10 -11.71 -17.85
CA MET A 70 -2.28 -11.96 -16.67
C MET A 70 -2.15 -10.71 -15.78
N LEU A 71 -1.97 -9.52 -16.37
CA LEU A 71 -2.01 -8.24 -15.66
C LEU A 71 -3.37 -7.96 -15.02
N ALA A 72 -4.46 -8.25 -15.73
CA ALA A 72 -5.80 -8.11 -15.16
C ALA A 72 -6.02 -9.08 -13.97
N GLY A 73 -5.54 -10.32 -14.10
CA GLY A 73 -5.60 -11.31 -13.03
C GLY A 73 -4.81 -10.90 -11.78
N SER A 74 -3.61 -10.33 -11.95
CA SER A 74 -2.81 -9.86 -10.81
C SER A 74 -3.48 -8.71 -10.05
N LEU A 75 -4.17 -7.80 -10.77
CA LEU A 75 -4.96 -6.72 -10.17
C LEU A 75 -6.16 -7.25 -9.37
N ILE A 76 -6.84 -8.29 -9.87
CA ILE A 76 -7.93 -8.94 -9.15
C ILE A 76 -7.41 -9.58 -7.86
N ILE A 77 -6.30 -10.33 -7.94
CA ILE A 77 -5.68 -10.95 -6.76
C ILE A 77 -5.28 -9.88 -5.73
N ALA A 78 -4.67 -8.77 -6.17
CA ALA A 78 -4.33 -7.66 -5.28
C ALA A 78 -5.57 -7.04 -4.61
N GLY A 79 -6.65 -6.87 -5.37
CA GLY A 79 -7.95 -6.43 -4.84
C GLY A 79 -8.52 -7.38 -3.80
N LEU A 80 -8.49 -8.69 -4.05
CA LEU A 80 -8.94 -9.72 -3.12
C LEU A 80 -8.12 -9.73 -1.82
N ILE A 81 -6.79 -9.62 -1.93
CA ILE A 81 -5.90 -9.49 -0.76
C ILE A 81 -6.27 -8.23 0.02
N THR A 82 -6.55 -7.12 -0.65
CA THR A 82 -6.96 -5.88 0.00
C THR A 82 -8.28 -6.04 0.77
N LEU A 83 -9.23 -6.84 0.29
CA LEU A 83 -10.47 -7.13 1.00
C LEU A 83 -10.27 -7.95 2.29
N THR A 84 -9.16 -8.68 2.40
CA THR A 84 -8.80 -9.41 3.62
C THR A 84 -8.21 -8.50 4.72
N LEU A 85 -7.99 -7.21 4.41
CA LEU A 85 -7.47 -6.26 5.38
C LEU A 85 -8.49 -6.00 6.52
N PRO A 86 -8.04 -5.97 7.79
CA PRO A 86 -8.93 -5.74 8.93
C PRO A 86 -9.68 -4.40 8.84
N LYS A 87 -10.97 -4.42 9.19
CA LYS A 87 -11.83 -3.21 9.25
C LYS A 87 -11.32 -2.16 10.24
N GLU A 88 -10.59 -2.59 11.26
CA GLU A 88 -10.02 -1.76 12.31
C GLU A 88 -8.51 -1.59 12.02
N CYS A 89 -8.12 -0.46 11.42
CA CYS A 89 -6.70 -0.12 11.21
C CYS A 89 -6.15 0.83 12.29
N ASP A 90 -6.89 1.09 13.37
CA ASP A 90 -6.51 2.07 14.38
C ASP A 90 -5.80 1.41 15.56
N VAL A 91 -4.48 1.56 15.61
CA VAL A 91 -3.79 1.55 16.90
C VAL A 91 -4.21 2.83 17.61
N GLU A 92 -4.98 2.73 18.70
CA GLU A 92 -5.47 3.88 19.45
C GLU A 92 -4.31 4.63 20.16
N VAL A 93 -3.56 5.46 19.43
CA VAL A 93 -2.53 6.37 19.96
C VAL A 93 -3.17 7.59 20.65
N LYS A 94 -4.37 7.45 21.23
CA LYS A 94 -5.02 8.55 21.97
C LYS A 94 -4.60 8.59 23.44
N SER A 95 -4.16 7.44 23.98
CA SER A 95 -3.77 7.31 25.40
C SER A 95 -2.33 7.81 25.67
N THR A 96 -1.36 7.48 24.81
CA THR A 96 0.05 7.82 25.04
C THR A 96 0.35 9.32 24.86
N GLY A 97 -0.27 9.98 23.87
CA GLY A 97 -0.07 11.41 23.62
C GLY A 97 -0.62 12.29 24.75
N LYS A 98 -1.76 11.91 25.34
CA LYS A 98 -2.34 12.61 26.49
C LYS A 98 -1.49 12.41 27.75
N ALA A 99 -0.97 11.20 27.98
CA ALA A 99 -0.12 10.90 29.14
C ALA A 99 1.25 11.61 29.10
N ILE A 100 1.85 11.78 27.92
CA ILE A 100 3.11 12.53 27.76
C ILE A 100 2.87 14.04 27.94
N ALA A 101 1.78 14.58 27.38
CA ALA A 101 1.42 15.99 27.53
C ALA A 101 1.07 16.35 28.99
N ASP A 102 0.36 15.48 29.69
CA ASP A 102 -0.01 15.67 31.10
C ASP A 102 1.22 15.59 32.03
N ASN A 103 2.15 14.66 31.77
CA ASN A 103 3.42 14.60 32.48
C ASN A 103 4.32 15.83 32.22
N GLY A 104 4.33 16.36 31.00
CA GLY A 104 5.04 17.58 30.66
C GLY A 104 4.49 18.82 31.39
N LEU A 105 3.17 18.95 31.45
CA LEU A 105 2.49 20.04 32.15
C LEU A 105 2.69 19.96 33.68
N THR A 106 2.65 18.74 34.24
CA THR A 106 2.85 18.52 35.68
C THR A 106 4.29 18.80 36.11
N LYS A 107 5.27 18.52 35.25
CA LYS A 107 6.69 18.84 35.49
C LYS A 107 6.96 20.34 35.37
N ALA A 108 6.32 21.02 34.43
CA ALA A 108 6.44 22.47 34.24
C ALA A 108 5.78 23.30 35.36
N LYS A 109 4.75 22.78 36.03
CA LYS A 109 4.12 23.43 37.20
C LYS A 109 4.87 23.22 38.52
N ARG A 110 5.88 22.34 38.55
CA ARG A 110 6.68 22.01 39.75
C ARG A 110 8.11 22.56 39.70
N ALA A 111 8.47 23.27 38.62
CA ALA A 111 9.70 24.05 38.48
C ALA A 111 9.36 25.54 38.67
#